data_AF-A0A5K0W8G1-F1
#
_entry.id   AF-A0A5K0W8G1-F1
#
_cell.length_a   1.000
_cell.length_b   1.000
_cell.length_c   1.000
_cell.angle_alpha   90.00
_cell.angle_beta   90.00
_cell.angle_gamma   90.00
#
_symmetry.space_group_name_H-M   'P 1'
#
loop_
_entity.id
_entity.type
_entity.pdbx_description
1 polymer ?
#
loop_
_entity_poly.entity_id
_entity_poly.type
_entity_poly.pdbx_seq_one_letter_code
_entity_poly.pdbx_strand_id
1 'polypeptide(L)'
;HLEKQYPGSNILFVTVTDDEARRIERQSDNVTKEEAMDVLRKIFGPEIPDALDILVPRWGMDRLQRGSYSNWPIGVTDDDFNKLK
;
A
#
# COMPACT_ATOMS: atom_id res chain seq x y z
N HIS A 1 10.03 13.30 0.58
CA HIS A 1 10.88 12.22 0.04
C HIS A 1 10.64 12.07 -1.45
N LEU A 2 9.39 11.83 -1.89
CA LEU A 2 9.04 11.80 -3.31
C LEU A 2 9.24 13.14 -4.03
N GLU A 3 8.83 14.27 -3.44
CA GLU A 3 9.07 15.59 -4.08
C GLU A 3 10.56 15.89 -4.33
N LYS A 4 11.46 15.32 -3.52
CA LYS A 4 12.92 15.47 -3.75
C LYS A 4 13.43 14.60 -4.89
N GLN A 5 12.78 13.46 -5.15
CA GLN A 5 13.15 12.51 -6.21
C GLN A 5 12.44 12.83 -7.52
N TYR A 6 11.21 13.35 -7.45
CA TYR A 6 10.30 13.63 -8.56
C TYR A 6 9.62 15.00 -8.35
N PRO A 7 10.35 16.11 -8.49
CA PRO A 7 9.80 17.44 -8.25
C PRO A 7 8.62 17.75 -9.19
N GLY A 8 7.56 18.35 -8.66
CA GLY A 8 6.37 18.76 -9.44
C GLY A 8 5.53 17.62 -10.00
N SER A 9 5.81 16.37 -9.64
CA SER A 9 5.10 15.20 -10.18
C SER A 9 3.75 14.94 -9.50
N ASN A 10 3.42 15.68 -8.44
CA ASN A 10 2.13 15.63 -7.72
C ASN A 10 1.72 14.21 -7.30
N ILE A 11 2.68 13.45 -6.76
CA ILE A 11 2.48 12.05 -6.33
C ILE A 11 2.17 12.01 -4.85
N LEU A 12 1.10 11.29 -4.48
CA LEU A 12 0.80 10.92 -3.11
C LEU A 12 1.18 9.46 -2.86
N PHE A 13 1.69 9.19 -1.66
CA PHE A 13 2.01 7.85 -1.20
C PHE A 13 1.17 7.53 0.03
N VAL A 14 0.49 6.38 -0.01
CA VAL A 14 -0.39 5.90 1.07
C VAL A 14 0.09 4.53 1.50
N THR A 15 0.05 4.28 2.80
CA THR A 15 0.35 2.97 3.39
C THR A 15 -0.94 2.33 3.85
N VAL A 16 -1.16 1.07 3.45
CA VAL A 16 -2.23 0.21 3.93
C VAL A 16 -1.61 -1.00 4.61
N THR A 17 -2.24 -1.49 5.67
CA THR A 17 -1.68 -2.57 6.50
C THR A 17 -2.73 -3.63 6.78
N ASP A 18 -2.25 -4.84 7.08
CA ASP A 18 -3.04 -5.97 7.56
C ASP A 18 -4.27 -6.29 6.68
N ASP A 19 -5.47 -6.35 7.26
CA ASP A 19 -6.68 -6.75 6.55
C ASP A 19 -7.07 -5.81 5.40
N GLU A 20 -6.82 -4.50 5.54
CA GLU A 20 -7.08 -3.55 4.46
C GLU A 20 -6.14 -3.77 3.26
N ALA A 21 -4.88 -4.10 3.51
CA ALA A 21 -3.96 -4.46 2.42
C ALA A 21 -4.46 -5.70 1.67
N ARG A 22 -4.88 -6.75 2.41
CA ARG A 22 -5.43 -7.98 1.80
C ARG A 22 -6.73 -7.75 1.02
N ARG A 23 -7.60 -6.86 1.50
CA ARG A 23 -8.85 -6.48 0.82
C ARG A 23 -8.55 -5.77 -0.49
N ILE A 24 -7.69 -4.75 -0.45
CA ILE A 24 -7.33 -3.93 -1.60
C ILE A 24 -6.60 -4.75 -2.67
N GLU A 25 -5.74 -5.70 -2.29
CA GLU A 25 -5.06 -6.56 -3.28
C GLU A 25 -6.05 -7.39 -4.12
N ARG A 26 -7.23 -7.70 -3.57
CA ARG A 26 -8.27 -8.53 -4.22
C ARG A 26 -9.31 -7.73 -5.01
N GLN A 27 -9.23 -6.39 -5.02
CA GLN A 27 -10.13 -5.53 -5.78
C GLN A 27 -9.42 -4.88 -6.97
N SER A 28 -10.20 -4.32 -7.89
CA SER A 28 -9.65 -3.61 -9.05
C SER A 28 -9.04 -2.26 -8.64
N ASP A 29 -8.10 -1.78 -9.45
CA ASP A 29 -7.48 -0.47 -9.20
C ASP A 29 -8.52 0.66 -9.27
N ASN A 30 -9.55 0.53 -10.12
CA ASN A 30 -10.59 1.56 -10.23
C ASN A 30 -11.41 1.73 -8.94
N VAL A 31 -11.80 0.62 -8.31
CA VAL A 31 -12.51 0.65 -7.02
C VAL A 31 -11.61 1.25 -5.94
N THR A 32 -10.34 0.85 -5.90
CA THR A 32 -9.37 1.41 -4.93
C THR A 32 -9.15 2.90 -5.14
N LYS A 33 -9.08 3.35 -6.40
CA LYS A 33 -8.93 4.75 -6.77
C LYS A 33 -10.14 5.58 -6.33
N GLU A 34 -11.35 5.08 -6.56
CA GLU A 34 -12.59 5.72 -6.12
C GLU A 34 -12.63 5.86 -4.59
N GLU A 35 -12.36 4.78 -3.85
CA GLU A 35 -12.30 4.80 -2.37
C GLU A 35 -11.25 5.81 -1.86
N ALA A 36 -10.07 5.86 -2.50
CA ALA A 36 -9.02 6.80 -2.14
C ALA A 36 -9.43 8.25 -2.43
N MET A 37 -10.04 8.51 -3.60
CA MET A 37 -10.53 9.84 -3.96
C MET A 37 -11.65 10.31 -3.01
N ASP A 38 -12.54 9.43 -2.57
CA ASP A 38 -13.57 9.75 -1.56
C ASP A 38 -12.95 10.23 -0.25
N VAL A 39 -11.88 9.58 0.20
CA VAL A 39 -11.14 10.00 1.41
C VAL A 39 -10.44 11.33 1.17
N LEU A 40 -9.73 11.48 0.04
CA LEU A 40 -9.03 12.73 -0.28
C LEU A 40 -9.99 13.92 -0.38
N ARG A 41 -11.17 13.74 -0.98
CA ARG A 41 -12.21 14.78 -1.07
C ARG A 41 -12.77 15.16 0.31
N LYS A 42 -12.85 14.23 1.25
CA LYS A 42 -13.23 14.52 2.65
C LYS A 42 -12.17 15.35 3.38
N ILE A 43 -10.89 15.15 3.06
CA ILE A 43 -9.76 15.82 3.72
C ILE A 43 -9.50 17.21 3.12
N PHE A 44 -9.45 17.29 1.79
CA PHE A 44 -9.02 18.49 1.06
C PHE A 44 -10.17 19.28 0.42
N GLY A 45 -11.39 18.75 0.46
CA GLY A 45 -12.57 19.34 -0.15
C GLY A 45 -12.93 18.73 -1.51
N PRO A 46 -14.16 19.00 -1.98
CA PRO A 46 -14.72 18.35 -3.16
C PRO A 46 -14.10 18.82 -4.49
N GLU A 47 -13.37 19.94 -4.52
CA GLU A 47 -12.86 20.55 -5.75
C GLU A 47 -11.52 19.98 -6.24
N ILE A 48 -10.94 19.00 -5.53
CA ILE A 48 -9.69 18.39 -5.99
C ILE A 48 -9.87 17.64 -7.32
N PRO A 49 -8.89 17.64 -8.23
CA PRO A 49 -8.96 16.83 -9.44
C PRO A 49 -8.89 15.33 -9.09
N ASP A 50 -9.43 14.49 -9.97
CA ASP A 50 -9.19 13.05 -9.87
C ASP A 50 -7.73 12.71 -10.14
N ALA A 51 -7.22 11.70 -9.45
CA ALA A 51 -5.91 11.14 -9.75
C ALA A 51 -5.88 10.66 -11.22
N LEU A 52 -4.76 10.86 -11.90
CA LEU A 52 -4.60 10.36 -13.27
C LEU A 52 -4.52 8.83 -13.27
N ASP A 53 -3.72 8.27 -12.36
CA ASP A 53 -3.51 6.84 -12.22
C ASP A 53 -3.18 6.47 -10.77
N ILE A 54 -3.27 5.18 -10.44
CA ILE A 54 -2.80 4.63 -9.17
C ILE A 54 -1.93 3.40 -9.40
N LEU A 55 -1.00 3.15 -8.47
CA LEU A 55 -0.23 1.91 -8.42
C LEU A 55 -0.50 1.22 -7.09
N VAL A 56 -1.02 0.00 -7.16
CA VAL A 56 -1.24 -0.87 -5.99
C VAL A 56 -0.31 -2.08 -6.11
N PRO A 57 0.81 -2.11 -5.38
CA PRO A 57 1.67 -3.28 -5.32
C PRO A 57 0.96 -4.43 -4.60
N ARG A 58 0.69 -5.53 -5.31
CA ARG A 58 -0.02 -6.71 -4.79
C ARG A 58 0.96 -7.79 -4.31
N TRP A 59 1.81 -7.42 -3.36
CA TRP A 59 2.92 -8.27 -2.91
C TRP A 59 2.46 -9.62 -2.35
N GLY A 60 1.31 -9.65 -1.67
CA GLY A 60 0.75 -10.89 -1.13
C GLY A 60 0.30 -11.86 -2.22
N MET A 61 -0.21 -11.35 -3.33
CA MET A 61 -0.64 -12.15 -4.48
C MET A 61 0.46 -12.46 -5.50
N ASP A 62 1.59 -11.73 -5.48
CA ASP A 62 2.70 -12.01 -6.38
C ASP A 62 3.37 -13.33 -6.01
N ARG A 63 3.54 -14.20 -7.01
CA ARG A 63 4.10 -15.54 -6.86
C ARG A 63 5.57 -15.52 -6.42
N LEU A 64 6.30 -14.45 -6.74
CA LEU A 64 7.73 -14.32 -6.46
C LEU A 64 8.01 -13.72 -5.07
N GLN A 65 7.11 -12.89 -4.54
CA GLN A 65 7.29 -12.16 -3.27
C GLN A 65 6.46 -12.79 -2.15
N ARG A 66 5.21 -13.17 -2.42
CA ARG A 66 4.26 -13.81 -1.47
C ARG A 66 4.08 -13.05 -0.14
N GLY A 67 4.30 -11.75 -0.16
CA GLY A 67 4.31 -10.89 1.03
C GLY A 67 5.29 -9.73 0.87
N SER A 68 5.17 -8.73 1.74
CA SER A 68 6.03 -7.54 1.73
C SER A 68 7.36 -7.79 2.45
N TYR A 69 7.30 -8.38 3.64
CA TYR A 69 8.45 -8.71 4.50
C TYR A 69 8.03 -9.75 5.55
N SER A 70 9.00 -10.44 6.15
CA SER A 70 8.75 -11.34 7.28
C SER A 70 8.29 -10.56 8.51
N ASN A 71 7.30 -11.07 9.23
CA ASN A 71 6.99 -10.62 10.59
C ASN A 71 7.48 -11.65 11.62
N TRP A 72 7.52 -11.23 12.90
CA TRP A 72 7.78 -12.13 14.01
C TRP A 72 6.45 -12.45 14.71
N PRO A 73 5.78 -13.55 14.33
CA PRO A 73 4.51 -13.90 14.94
C PRO A 73 4.72 -14.35 16.39
N ILE A 74 3.62 -14.31 17.14
CA ILE A 74 3.58 -14.79 18.53
C ILE A 74 4.03 -16.25 18.56
N GLY A 75 5.05 -16.55 19.37
CA GLY A 75 5.60 -17.89 19.54
C GLY A 75 6.91 -18.15 18.81
N VAL A 76 7.43 -17.21 18.00
CA VAL A 76 8.79 -17.34 17.45
C VAL A 76 9.82 -16.98 18.50
N THR A 77 10.85 -17.81 18.64
CA THR A 77 11.97 -17.60 19.57
C THR A 77 13.15 -16.91 18.88
N ASP A 78 14.08 -16.36 19.67
CA ASP A 78 15.35 -15.84 19.16
C ASP A 78 16.15 -16.93 18.42
N ASP A 79 16.10 -18.17 18.90
CA ASP A 79 16.75 -19.32 18.26
C ASP A 79 16.17 -19.61 16.88
N ASP A 80 14.86 -19.49 16.71
CA ASP A 80 14.20 -19.68 15.41
C ASP A 80 14.60 -18.61 14.41
N PHE A 81 14.75 -17.36 14.86
CA PHE A 81 15.22 -16.28 14.02
C PHE A 81 16.68 -16.44 13.60
N ASN A 82 17.55 -16.84 14.53
CA ASN A 82 18.97 -17.06 14.25
C ASN A 82 19.21 -18.16 13.21
N LYS A 83 18.31 -19.15 13.09
CA LYS A 83 18.38 -20.20 12.07
C LYS A 83 17.98 -19.73 10.67
N LEU A 84 17.28 -18.60 10.55
CA LEU A 84 16.80 -18.06 9.28
C LEU A 84 17.76 -17.03 8.65
N LYS A 85 18.72 -16.54 9.43
CA LYS A 85 19.76 -15.62 8.99
C LYS A 85 20.87 -16.36 8.23
#